data_AF-A0A5E7G2Y2-F1
#
_entry.id   AF-A0A5E7G2Y2-F1
#
_cell.length_a   1.000
_cell.length_b   1.000
_cell.length_c   1.000
_cell.angle_alpha   90.00
_cell.angle_beta   90.00
_cell.angle_gamma   90.00
#
_symmetry.space_group_name_H-M   'P 1'
#
loop_
_entity.id
_entity.type
_entity.pdbx_description
1 polymer ?
#
loop_
_entity_poly.entity_id
_entity_poly.type
_entity_poly.pdbx_seq_one_letter_code
_entity_poly.pdbx_strand_id
1 'polypeptide(L)'
;MQHVYGAPISDQDVRIIGAYLAVTYGSAQASDAEVQAASNPLADQPPVAPAATVDAMALLQGNACLSCHAIDHKVVGPAYHEVAAKYGSDPQALAKVTSSIQHGSTGKWGAIPMPPFAQLSPQDLQTLATFILHR
;
A
#
# COMPACT_ATOMS: atom_id res chain seq x y z
N MET A 1 -22.48 23.25 -17.87
CA MET A 1 -21.22 22.49 -18.01
C MET A 1 -21.08 21.63 -16.76
N GLN A 2 -21.43 20.34 -16.83
CA GLN A 2 -21.35 19.44 -15.68
C GLN A 2 -19.90 18.94 -15.57
N HIS A 3 -19.20 19.36 -14.51
CA HIS A 3 -17.92 18.79 -14.15
C HIS A 3 -18.16 17.34 -13.69
N VAL A 4 -17.64 16.39 -14.46
CA VAL A 4 -17.70 14.96 -14.15
C VAL A 4 -16.72 14.69 -13.03
N TYR A 5 -17.21 14.53 -11.80
CA TYR A 5 -16.43 14.20 -10.60
C TYR A 5 -16.15 12.68 -10.47
N GLY A 6 -15.86 12.00 -11.58
CA GLY A 6 -15.51 10.58 -11.58
C GLY A 6 -13.99 10.42 -11.59
N ALA A 7 -13.43 9.73 -10.59
CA ALA A 7 -12.06 9.22 -10.71
C ALA A 7 -11.98 8.32 -11.97
N PRO A 8 -10.87 8.35 -12.74
CA PRO A 8 -10.72 7.47 -13.89
C PRO A 8 -10.78 6.01 -13.39
N ILE A 9 -11.76 5.26 -13.92
CA ILE A 9 -11.95 3.84 -13.59
C ILE A 9 -10.83 3.06 -14.30
N SER A 10 -10.09 2.23 -13.58
CA SER A 10 -9.05 1.38 -14.16
C SER A 10 -9.65 0.14 -14.84
N ASP A 11 -8.92 -0.50 -15.75
CA ASP A 11 -9.36 -1.75 -16.39
C ASP A 11 -9.65 -2.86 -15.35
N GLN A 12 -8.94 -2.84 -14.23
CA GLN A 12 -9.18 -3.75 -13.12
C GLN A 12 -10.55 -3.48 -12.47
N ASP A 13 -10.88 -2.21 -12.23
CA ASP A 13 -12.18 -1.83 -11.67
C ASP A 13 -13.33 -2.20 -12.62
N VAL A 14 -13.14 -2.02 -13.93
CA VAL A 14 -14.13 -2.45 -14.94
C VAL A 14 -14.38 -3.95 -14.87
N ARG A 15 -13.32 -4.76 -14.71
CA ARG A 15 -13.44 -6.23 -14.58
C ARG A 15 -14.17 -6.64 -13.30
N ILE A 16 -13.85 -6.01 -12.18
CA ILE A 16 -14.48 -6.30 -10.87
C ILE A 16 -15.96 -5.93 -10.91
N ILE A 17 -16.29 -4.73 -11.41
CA ILE A 17 -17.67 -4.26 -11.53
C ILE A 17 -18.46 -5.17 -12.50
N GLY A 18 -17.85 -5.55 -13.62
CA GLY A 18 -18.44 -6.48 -14.58
C GLY A 18 -18.76 -7.85 -13.97
N ALA A 19 -17.82 -8.42 -13.22
CA ALA A 19 -18.01 -9.69 -12.53
C ALA A 19 -19.14 -9.61 -11.48
N TYR A 20 -19.19 -8.52 -10.70
CA TYR A 20 -20.26 -8.30 -9.72
C TYR A 20 -21.63 -8.21 -10.41
N LEU A 21 -21.75 -7.45 -11.50
CA LEU A 21 -23.01 -7.31 -12.24
C LEU A 21 -23.43 -8.63 -12.89
N ALA A 22 -22.50 -9.42 -13.41
CA ALA A 22 -22.77 -10.72 -14.01
C ALA A 22 -23.28 -11.76 -13.00
N VAL A 23 -22.79 -11.73 -11.76
CA VAL A 23 -23.28 -12.60 -10.67
C VAL A 23 -24.59 -12.08 -10.09
N THR A 24 -24.72 -10.77 -9.92
CA THR A 24 -25.87 -10.17 -9.22
C THR A 24 -27.10 -10.08 -10.12
N TYR A 25 -26.90 -9.83 -11.40
CA TYR A 25 -27.98 -9.55 -12.36
C TYR A 25 -27.90 -10.40 -13.64
N GLY A 26 -26.85 -11.21 -13.80
CA GLY A 26 -26.70 -12.14 -14.91
C GLY A 26 -26.88 -13.60 -14.47
N SER A 27 -26.54 -14.52 -15.36
CA SER A 27 -26.60 -15.97 -15.12
C SER A 27 -25.30 -16.58 -14.62
N ALA A 28 -24.28 -15.77 -14.35
CA ALA A 28 -22.97 -16.25 -13.92
C ALA A 28 -23.00 -16.63 -12.44
N GLN A 29 -22.27 -17.68 -12.08
CA GLN A 29 -22.09 -18.12 -10.70
C GLN A 29 -20.77 -17.56 -10.15
N ALA A 30 -20.74 -17.31 -8.84
CA ALA A 30 -19.51 -16.87 -8.16
C ALA A 30 -18.35 -17.88 -8.27
N SER A 31 -18.65 -19.15 -8.61
CA SER A 31 -17.71 -20.23 -8.85
C SER A 31 -17.30 -20.37 -10.32
N ASP A 32 -17.76 -19.50 -11.21
CA ASP A 32 -17.30 -19.51 -12.59
C ASP A 32 -15.85 -19.04 -12.64
N ALA A 33 -15.02 -19.75 -13.40
CA ALA A 33 -13.58 -19.50 -13.46
C ALA A 33 -13.24 -18.05 -13.83
N GLU A 34 -14.04 -17.42 -14.70
CA GLU A 34 -13.88 -16.04 -15.14
C GLU A 34 -14.26 -15.01 -14.04
N VAL A 35 -15.26 -15.36 -13.22
CA VAL A 35 -15.70 -14.57 -12.06
C VAL A 35 -14.71 -14.72 -10.90
N GLN A 36 -14.18 -15.92 -10.68
CA GLN A 36 -13.13 -16.18 -9.69
C GLN A 36 -11.81 -15.52 -10.06
N ALA A 37 -11.43 -15.51 -11.34
CA ALA A 37 -10.24 -14.79 -11.82
C ALA A 37 -10.37 -13.27 -11.64
N ALA A 38 -11.56 -12.71 -11.85
CA ALA A 38 -11.82 -11.28 -11.60
C ALA A 38 -11.91 -10.92 -10.12
N SER A 39 -12.36 -11.87 -9.27
CA SER A 39 -12.56 -11.68 -7.83
C SER A 39 -11.29 -11.97 -7.00
N ASN A 40 -10.32 -12.69 -7.55
CA ASN A 40 -9.05 -13.01 -6.90
C ASN A 40 -7.89 -12.77 -7.88
N PRO A 41 -7.38 -11.53 -7.99
CA PRO A 41 -6.46 -11.14 -9.06
C PRO A 41 -5.05 -11.73 -8.94
N LEU A 42 -4.80 -12.61 -7.96
CA LEU A 42 -3.47 -13.17 -7.71
C LEU A 42 -3.11 -14.35 -8.64
N ALA A 43 -4.08 -14.92 -9.37
CA ALA A 43 -3.87 -16.18 -10.09
C ALA A 43 -3.53 -16.05 -11.59
N ASP A 44 -3.71 -14.88 -12.21
CA ASP A 44 -3.55 -14.75 -13.68
C ASP A 44 -2.91 -13.43 -14.13
N GLN A 45 -2.01 -12.88 -13.30
CA GLN A 45 -1.09 -11.86 -13.80
C GLN A 45 -0.08 -12.55 -14.74
N PRO A 46 0.08 -12.15 -16.01
CA PRO A 46 1.29 -12.49 -16.76
C PRO A 46 2.49 -12.07 -15.89
N PRO A 47 3.61 -12.81 -15.90
CA PRO A 47 4.74 -12.48 -15.05
C PRO A 47 5.01 -11.00 -15.24
N VAL A 48 4.81 -10.21 -14.18
CA VAL A 48 5.19 -8.81 -14.18
C VAL A 48 6.66 -8.86 -14.55
N ALA A 49 7.00 -8.44 -15.78
CA ALA A 49 8.39 -8.23 -16.17
C ALA A 49 9.01 -7.51 -14.99
N PRO A 50 10.06 -8.05 -14.35
CA PRO A 50 10.40 -7.70 -12.98
C PRO A 50 10.41 -6.19 -12.90
N ALA A 51 9.37 -5.63 -12.27
CA ALA A 51 9.37 -4.23 -11.91
C ALA A 51 10.65 -4.15 -11.10
N ALA A 52 11.65 -3.42 -11.60
CA ALA A 52 12.98 -3.35 -11.01
C ALA A 52 12.74 -3.31 -9.50
N THR A 53 13.09 -4.41 -8.82
CA THR A 53 12.60 -4.63 -7.46
C THR A 53 13.22 -3.52 -6.66
N VAL A 54 12.42 -2.49 -6.35
CA VAL A 54 12.90 -1.36 -5.57
C VAL A 54 13.21 -1.96 -4.22
N ASP A 55 14.50 -2.11 -3.93
CA ASP A 55 14.96 -2.75 -2.71
C ASP A 55 14.62 -1.81 -1.56
N ALA A 56 13.55 -2.14 -0.84
CA ALA A 56 13.09 -1.38 0.30
C ALA A 56 14.18 -1.24 1.37
N MET A 57 15.05 -2.24 1.54
CA MET A 57 16.17 -2.14 2.48
C MET A 57 17.19 -1.11 2.00
N ALA A 58 17.51 -1.10 0.71
CA ALA A 58 18.38 -0.09 0.12
C ALA A 58 17.77 1.31 0.22
N LEU A 59 16.45 1.46 0.05
CA LEU A 59 15.76 2.74 0.26
C LEU A 59 15.83 3.19 1.72
N LEU A 60 15.60 2.29 2.67
CA LEU A 60 15.68 2.60 4.11
C LEU A 60 17.08 3.06 4.51
N GLN A 61 18.10 2.40 3.98
CA GLN A 61 19.51 2.78 4.20
C GLN A 61 19.84 4.11 3.51
N GLY A 62 19.51 4.24 2.23
CA GLY A 62 19.81 5.41 1.40
C GLY A 62 19.12 6.69 1.87
N ASN A 63 17.99 6.56 2.58
CA ASN A 63 17.24 7.69 3.14
C ASN A 63 17.38 7.81 4.68
N ALA A 64 18.38 7.14 5.27
CA ALA A 64 18.72 7.21 6.68
C ALA A 64 17.58 6.83 7.65
N CYS A 65 16.56 6.11 7.19
CA CYS A 65 15.43 5.68 8.01
C CYS A 65 15.88 4.84 9.21
N LEU A 66 16.91 4.02 9.01
CA LEU A 66 17.49 3.13 10.02
C LEU A 66 18.28 3.86 11.12
N SER A 67 18.48 5.17 11.01
CA SER A 67 19.12 5.97 12.07
C SER A 67 18.15 6.25 13.22
N CYS A 68 16.85 6.21 12.96
CA CYS A 68 15.80 6.54 13.91
C CYS A 68 14.83 5.39 14.17
N HIS A 69 14.78 4.40 13.28
CA HIS A 69 13.92 3.23 13.38
C HIS A 69 14.74 1.95 13.25
N ALA A 70 14.30 0.89 13.90
CA ALA A 70 14.81 -0.45 13.65
C ALA A 70 13.66 -1.40 13.32
N ILE A 71 13.99 -2.62 12.89
CA ILE A 71 12.99 -3.63 12.52
C ILE A 71 12.16 -4.03 13.76
N ASP A 72 12.85 -4.34 14.86
CA ASP A 72 12.31 -5.11 15.98
C ASP A 72 12.41 -4.41 17.35
N HIS A 73 13.08 -3.26 17.43
CA HIS A 73 13.20 -2.49 18.66
C HIS A 73 13.07 -0.98 18.40
N LYS A 74 12.68 -0.26 19.46
CA LYS A 74 12.58 1.19 19.43
C LYS A 74 13.98 1.83 19.47
N VAL A 75 14.21 2.84 18.62
CA VAL A 75 15.44 3.65 18.63
C VAL A 75 15.09 5.08 19.03
N VAL A 76 14.70 5.91 18.06
CA VAL A 76 14.11 7.23 18.28
C VAL A 76 12.61 7.15 18.01
N GLY A 77 12.26 6.64 16.84
CA GLY A 77 10.91 6.22 16.46
C GLY A 77 10.60 4.77 16.85
N PRO A 78 9.35 4.34 16.62
CA PRO A 78 8.91 2.97 16.89
C PRO A 78 9.65 1.95 16.04
N ALA A 79 9.66 0.71 16.51
CA ALA A 79 10.08 -0.43 15.67
C ALA A 79 9.10 -0.61 14.50
N TYR A 80 9.57 -1.13 13.36
CA TYR A 80 8.66 -1.43 12.25
C TYR A 80 7.63 -2.50 12.62
N HIS A 81 7.98 -3.49 13.44
CA HIS A 81 7.01 -4.44 14.00
C HIS A 81 5.89 -3.74 14.79
N GLU A 82 6.19 -2.68 15.53
CA GLU A 82 5.17 -1.92 16.28
C GLU A 82 4.24 -1.15 15.33
N VAL A 83 4.79 -0.61 14.24
CA VAL A 83 4.00 0.05 13.19
C VAL A 83 3.07 -0.96 12.51
N ALA A 84 3.62 -2.12 12.09
CA ALA A 84 2.84 -3.20 11.50
C ALA A 84 1.73 -3.69 12.45
N ALA A 85 2.06 -3.94 13.72
CA ALA A 85 1.07 -4.36 14.73
C ALA A 85 -0.04 -3.33 14.95
N LYS A 86 0.30 -2.03 14.98
CA LYS A 86 -0.70 -0.95 15.16
C LYS A 86 -1.65 -0.83 13.98
N TYR A 87 -1.15 -1.02 12.76
CA TYR A 87 -1.92 -0.79 11.52
C TYR A 87 -2.42 -2.07 10.83
N GLY A 88 -2.08 -3.27 11.32
CA GLY A 88 -2.33 -4.54 10.62
C GLY A 88 -3.80 -4.86 10.33
N SER A 89 -4.74 -4.28 11.07
CA SER A 89 -6.19 -4.44 10.82
C SER A 89 -6.84 -3.21 10.17
N ASP A 90 -6.04 -2.21 9.79
CA ASP A 90 -6.53 -0.96 9.21
C ASP A 90 -6.54 -1.07 7.67
N PRO A 91 -7.70 -1.05 7.00
CA PRO A 91 -7.75 -1.11 5.54
C PRO A 91 -7.13 0.13 4.88
N GLN A 92 -6.86 1.19 5.65
CA GLN A 92 -6.19 2.41 5.21
C GLN A 92 -4.72 2.48 5.68
N ALA A 93 -4.16 1.38 6.19
CA ALA A 93 -2.78 1.31 6.71
C ALA A 93 -1.75 1.85 5.71
N LEU A 94 -1.79 1.34 4.47
CA LEU A 94 -0.84 1.73 3.43
C LEU A 94 -0.86 3.24 3.19
N ALA A 95 -2.05 3.82 3.00
CA ALA A 95 -2.20 5.26 2.78
C ALA A 95 -1.75 6.09 3.98
N LYS A 96 -2.07 5.66 5.21
CA LYS A 96 -1.68 6.37 6.44
C LYS A 96 -0.17 6.33 6.70
N VAL A 97 0.47 5.19 6.48
CA VAL A 97 1.92 5.04 6.63
C VAL A 97 2.64 5.82 5.52
N THR A 98 2.21 5.69 4.27
CA THR A 98 2.74 6.47 3.13
C THR A 98 2.67 7.97 3.40
N SER A 99 1.51 8.48 3.82
CA SER A 99 1.33 9.90 4.14
C SER A 99 2.20 10.34 5.33
N SER A 100 2.37 9.48 6.33
CA SER A 100 3.25 9.77 7.46
C SER A 100 4.72 9.86 7.03
N ILE A 101 5.19 8.99 6.12
CA ILE A 101 6.56 9.06 5.58
C ILE A 101 6.74 10.36 4.78
N GLN A 102 5.80 10.69 3.89
CA GLN A 102 5.89 11.86 3.02
C GLN A 102 5.87 13.18 3.79
N HIS A 103 4.94 13.32 4.73
CA HIS A 103 4.67 14.58 5.43
C HIS A 103 5.26 14.65 6.83
N GLY A 104 5.92 13.59 7.28
CA GLY A 104 6.36 13.43 8.65
C GLY A 104 5.21 13.09 9.59
N SER A 105 5.51 12.95 10.88
CA SER A 105 4.48 12.71 11.88
C SER A 105 4.88 13.24 13.26
N THR A 106 3.91 13.72 14.03
CA THR A 106 4.13 14.25 15.38
C THR A 106 3.07 13.67 16.32
N GLY A 107 3.44 13.37 17.57
CA GLY A 107 2.51 12.95 18.62
C GLY A 107 1.98 11.51 18.53
N LYS A 108 2.12 10.82 17.40
CA LYS A 108 1.60 9.44 17.21
C LYS A 108 2.38 8.36 18.00
N TRP A 109 3.67 8.59 18.22
CA TRP A 109 4.62 7.61 18.77
C TRP A 109 5.50 8.18 19.88
N GLY A 110 5.25 9.43 20.30
CA GLY A 110 6.04 10.16 21.28
C GLY A 110 6.11 11.65 20.97
N ALA A 111 6.93 12.34 21.76
CA ALA A 111 7.14 13.79 21.64
C ALA A 111 8.07 14.19 20.48
N ILE A 112 8.93 13.27 20.02
CA ILE A 112 9.89 13.54 18.95
C ILE A 112 9.15 13.45 17.59
N PRO A 113 9.15 14.53 16.78
CA PRO A 113 8.55 14.49 15.46
C PRO A 113 9.43 13.71 14.47
N MET A 114 8.79 12.92 13.60
CA MET A 114 9.42 12.32 12.43
C MET A 114 9.45 13.36 11.30
N PRO A 115 10.62 13.72 10.74
CA PRO A 115 10.73 14.67 9.63
C PRO A 115 10.00 14.18 8.37
N PRO A 116 9.56 15.11 7.48
CA PRO A 116 9.00 14.76 6.18
C PRO A 116 10.05 14.26 5.20
N PHE A 117 9.69 13.26 4.39
CA PHE A 117 10.47 12.76 3.25
C PHE A 117 9.80 13.12 1.92
N ALA A 118 9.51 14.41 1.72
CA ALA A 118 8.77 14.91 0.56
C ALA A 118 9.52 14.78 -0.78
N GLN A 119 10.84 14.54 -0.74
CA GLN A 119 11.67 14.33 -1.93
C GLN A 119 11.53 12.93 -2.55
N LEU A 120 10.95 11.97 -1.82
CA LEU A 120 10.78 10.61 -2.30
C LEU A 120 9.68 10.53 -3.35
N SER A 121 9.88 9.66 -4.34
CA SER A 121 8.87 9.40 -5.34
C SER A 121 7.65 8.69 -4.72
N PRO A 122 6.45 8.82 -5.32
CA PRO A 122 5.28 8.06 -4.88
C PRO A 122 5.52 6.54 -4.82
N GLN A 123 6.33 6.02 -5.74
CA GLN A 123 6.67 4.60 -5.81
C GLN A 123 7.58 4.17 -4.64
N ASP A 124 8.59 4.98 -4.29
CA ASP A 124 9.47 4.69 -3.15
C ASP A 124 8.70 4.76 -1.84
N LEU A 125 7.82 5.76 -1.68
CA LEU A 125 6.98 5.90 -0.50
C LEU A 125 6.07 4.69 -0.29
N GLN A 126 5.42 4.20 -1.36
CA GLN A 126 4.62 2.98 -1.29
C GLN A 126 5.47 1.75 -1.00
N THR A 127 6.65 1.64 -1.60
CA THR A 127 7.59 0.52 -1.36
C THR A 127 8.00 0.46 0.11
N LEU A 128 8.37 1.60 0.69
CA LEU A 128 8.72 1.72 2.10
C LEU A 128 7.54 1.40 3.03
N ALA A 129 6.36 1.97 2.75
CA ALA A 129 5.17 1.75 3.56
C ALA A 129 4.75 0.27 3.56
N THR A 130 4.73 -0.37 2.39
CA THR A 130 4.49 -1.81 2.25
C THR A 130 5.54 -2.61 3.01
N PHE A 131 6.83 -2.30 2.86
CA PHE A 131 7.87 -3.00 3.61
C PHE A 131 7.62 -2.94 5.12
N ILE A 132 7.31 -1.76 5.66
CA ILE A 132 7.10 -1.53 7.10
C ILE A 132 5.88 -2.28 7.62
N LEU A 133 4.77 -2.28 6.87
CA LEU A 133 3.52 -2.95 7.28
C LEU A 133 3.61 -4.47 7.28
N HIS A 134 4.60 -5.03 6.58
CA HIS A 134 4.85 -6.46 6.47
C HIS A 134 6.11 -6.90 7.25
N ARG A 135 6.61 -6.07 8.18
CA ARG A 135 7.65 -6.48 9.14
C ARG A 135 7.02 -7.20 10.31
#